data_AF-A0A1A9RJ97-F1
#
_entry.id   AF-A0A1A9RJ97-F1
#
_cell.length_a   1.000
_cell.length_b   1.000
_cell.length_c   1.000
_cell.angle_alpha   90.00
_cell.angle_beta   90.00
_cell.angle_gamma   90.00
#
_symmetry.space_group_name_H-M   'P 1'
#
loop_
_entity.id
_entity.type
_entity.pdbx_description
1 polymer ?
#
loop_
_entity_poly.entity_id
_entity_poly.type
_entity_poly.pdbx_seq_one_letter_code
_entity_poly.pdbx_strand_id
1 'polypeptide(L)'
;MPHIRSQKYAQRAFGLIQKVKEKNEKVKEYRTLALNFPTMILQSGLAQAIGFLQAKGKEEHLLLLAHIAELLGENKDSLHKKILAADLSHYQFLTRQTIEAASSLKRYTQALLPKPKDKQGGQS
;
A
#
# COMPACT_ATOMS: atom_id res chain seq x y z
N MET A 1 -23.63 2.75 0.71
CA MET A 1 -23.04 2.48 2.04
C MET A 1 -21.51 2.48 1.98
N PRO A 2 -20.85 3.65 1.94
CA PRO A 2 -19.38 3.75 1.84
C PRO A 2 -18.61 3.33 3.12
N HIS A 3 -19.26 3.30 4.28
CA HIS A 3 -18.62 3.02 5.58
C HIS A 3 -18.09 1.58 5.73
N ILE A 4 -18.77 0.59 5.16
CA ILE A 4 -18.40 -0.83 5.35
C ILE A 4 -17.09 -1.17 4.64
N ARG A 5 -16.87 -0.62 3.44
CA ARG A 5 -15.68 -0.93 2.65
C ARG A 5 -14.42 -0.27 3.22
N SER A 6 -14.50 1.01 3.55
CA SER A 6 -13.38 1.72 4.19
C SER A 6 -13.03 1.13 5.56
N GLN A 7 -14.03 0.66 6.31
CA GLN A 7 -13.82 -0.11 7.54
C GLN A 7 -13.13 -1.45 7.28
N LYS A 8 -13.54 -2.20 6.25
CA LYS A 8 -12.87 -3.46 5.85
C LYS A 8 -11.42 -3.23 5.47
N TYR A 9 -11.12 -2.17 4.70
CA TYR A 9 -9.74 -1.81 4.37
C TYR A 9 -8.94 -1.47 5.63
N ALA A 10 -9.51 -0.70 6.55
CA ALA A 10 -8.83 -0.36 7.79
C ALA A 10 -8.49 -1.59 8.64
N GLN A 11 -9.46 -2.48 8.87
CA GLN A 11 -9.26 -3.70 9.66
C GLN A 11 -8.19 -4.62 9.04
N ARG A 12 -8.26 -4.84 7.72
CA ARG A 12 -7.27 -5.66 7.01
C ARG A 12 -5.90 -5.01 7.01
N ALA A 13 -5.83 -3.70 6.72
CA ALA A 13 -4.58 -2.95 6.71
C ALA A 13 -3.87 -3.00 8.07
N PHE A 14 -4.62 -2.92 9.17
CA PHE A 14 -4.07 -3.09 10.52
C PHE A 14 -3.34 -4.43 10.67
N GLY A 15 -4.00 -5.54 10.32
CA GLY A 15 -3.40 -6.88 10.41
C GLY A 15 -2.17 -7.05 9.51
N LEU A 16 -2.20 -6.48 8.30
CA LEU A 16 -1.06 -6.49 7.39
C LEU A 16 0.14 -5.72 7.96
N ILE A 17 -0.09 -4.52 8.51
CA ILE A 17 1.00 -3.71 9.08
C ILE A 17 1.53 -4.33 10.38
N GLN A 18 0.71 -5.01 11.19
CA GLN A 18 1.19 -5.78 12.33
C GLN A 18 2.18 -6.87 11.90
N LYS A 19 1.84 -7.65 10.87
CA LYS A 19 2.75 -8.67 10.31
C LYS A 19 4.07 -8.07 9.79
N VAL A 20 4.01 -6.89 9.17
CA VAL A 20 5.22 -6.16 8.73
C VAL A 20 6.09 -5.79 9.95
N LYS A 21 5.47 -5.31 11.02
CA LYS A 21 6.16 -4.93 12.25
C LYS A 21 6.90 -6.13 12.87
N GLU A 22 6.26 -7.30 12.88
CA GLU A 22 6.81 -8.54 13.45
C GLU A 22 7.99 -9.10 12.66
N LYS A 23 7.91 -9.08 11.32
CA LYS A 23 8.98 -9.62 10.46
C LYS A 23 10.28 -8.80 10.49
N ASN A 24 10.21 -7.51 10.85
CA ASN A 24 11.32 -6.56 11.09
C ASN A 24 12.34 -6.34 9.94
N GLU A 25 12.39 -7.21 8.93
CA GLU A 25 13.18 -7.06 7.72
C GLU A 25 12.53 -5.98 6.81
N LYS A 26 13.35 -5.06 6.30
CA LYS A 26 12.93 -3.99 5.37
C LYS A 26 11.79 -3.06 5.83
N VAL A 27 11.49 -3.02 7.13
CA VAL A 27 10.42 -2.17 7.70
C VAL A 27 10.61 -0.68 7.38
N LYS A 28 11.87 -0.20 7.31
CA LYS A 28 12.15 1.21 7.00
C LYS A 28 11.81 1.55 5.55
N GLU A 29 12.24 0.72 4.61
CA GLU A 29 11.99 0.91 3.18
C GLU A 29 10.50 0.74 2.86
N TYR A 30 9.85 -0.29 3.42
CA TYR A 30 8.42 -0.48 3.31
C TYR A 30 7.64 0.72 3.87
N ARG A 31 8.03 1.23 5.06
CA ARG A 31 7.39 2.42 5.65
C ARG A 31 7.44 3.58 4.68
N THR A 32 8.62 3.96 4.20
CA THR A 32 8.78 5.09 3.28
C THR A 32 7.89 4.92 2.04
N LEU A 33 7.87 3.72 1.47
CA LEU A 33 7.08 3.42 0.30
C LEU A 33 5.56 3.54 0.58
N ALA A 34 5.06 2.89 1.63
CA ALA A 34 3.64 2.91 2.00
C ALA A 34 3.12 4.32 2.38
N LEU A 35 3.98 5.17 2.97
CA LEU A 35 3.62 6.56 3.30
C LEU A 35 3.42 7.44 2.05
N ASN A 36 4.20 7.18 1.00
CA ASN A 36 4.22 7.98 -0.22
C ASN A 36 3.29 7.42 -1.31
N PHE A 37 2.92 6.15 -1.23
CA PHE A 37 2.15 5.47 -2.27
C PHE A 37 0.81 6.13 -2.63
N PRO A 38 -0.03 6.61 -1.68
CA PRO A 38 -1.26 7.31 -2.03
C PRO A 38 -1.00 8.57 -2.87
N THR A 39 0.04 9.33 -2.53
CA THR A 39 0.46 10.52 -3.27
C THR A 39 0.98 10.17 -4.66
N MET A 40 1.74 9.07 -4.79
CA MET A 40 2.21 8.58 -6.08
C MET A 40 1.06 8.23 -7.03
N ILE A 41 -0.01 7.61 -6.53
CA ILE A 41 -1.22 7.34 -7.34
C ILE A 41 -1.86 8.65 -7.81
N LEU A 42 -1.98 9.65 -6.93
CA LEU A 42 -2.57 10.95 -7.26
C LEU A 42 -1.75 11.72 -8.30
N GLN A 43 -0.42 11.61 -8.27
CA GLN A 43 0.49 12.36 -9.14
C GLN A 43 0.73 11.68 -10.50
N SER A 44 0.89 10.34 -10.50
CA SER A 44 1.27 9.57 -11.71
C SER A 44 0.13 8.72 -12.27
N GLY A 45 -0.98 8.59 -11.54
CA GLY A 45 -2.06 7.68 -11.88
C GLY A 45 -1.81 6.26 -11.37
N LEU A 46 -2.89 5.47 -11.33
CA LEU A 46 -2.89 4.11 -10.79
C LEU A 46 -2.00 3.16 -11.61
N ALA A 47 -2.08 3.23 -12.94
CA ALA A 47 -1.32 2.34 -13.82
C ALA A 47 0.20 2.49 -13.59
N GLN A 48 0.71 3.72 -13.61
CA GLN A 48 2.14 3.98 -13.39
C GLN A 48 2.57 3.62 -11.96
N ALA A 49 1.75 3.93 -10.95
CA ALA A 49 2.08 3.60 -9.57
C ALA A 49 2.23 2.09 -9.34
N ILE A 50 1.33 1.27 -9.91
CA ILE A 50 1.41 -0.20 -9.81
C ILE A 50 2.55 -0.75 -10.68
N GLY A 51 2.72 -0.23 -11.89
CA GLY A 51 3.84 -0.59 -12.76
C GLY A 51 5.21 -0.30 -12.12
N PHE A 52 5.34 0.80 -11.37
CA PHE A 52 6.54 1.14 -10.62
C PHE A 52 6.88 0.08 -9.56
N LEU A 53 5.88 -0.40 -8.80
CA LEU A 53 6.11 -1.46 -7.80
C LEU A 53 6.58 -2.76 -8.46
N GLN A 54 5.95 -3.15 -9.58
CA GLN A 54 6.33 -4.33 -10.34
C GLN A 54 7.75 -4.20 -10.92
N ALA A 55 8.07 -3.06 -11.53
CA ALA A 55 9.36 -2.82 -12.17
C ALA A 55 10.52 -2.75 -11.18
N LYS A 56 10.29 -2.23 -9.96
CA LYS A 56 11.33 -2.21 -8.92
C LYS A 56 11.65 -3.60 -8.38
N GLY A 57 10.65 -4.46 -8.23
CA GLY A 57 10.83 -5.89 -7.92
C GLY A 57 11.53 -6.21 -6.58
N LYS A 58 11.86 -5.22 -5.77
CA LYS A 58 12.44 -5.43 -4.43
C LYS A 58 11.38 -5.92 -3.47
N GLU A 59 11.82 -6.59 -2.41
CA GLU A 59 10.95 -7.22 -1.42
C GLU A 59 9.88 -6.25 -0.87
N GLU A 60 10.25 -5.04 -0.46
CA GLU A 60 9.31 -4.05 0.07
C GLU A 60 8.29 -3.55 -0.98
N HIS A 61 8.68 -3.54 -2.27
CA HIS A 61 7.82 -3.11 -3.37
C HIS A 61 6.81 -4.20 -3.71
N LEU A 62 7.28 -5.45 -3.81
CA LEU A 62 6.43 -6.62 -4.04
C LEU A 62 5.49 -6.86 -2.86
N LEU A 63 5.95 -6.61 -1.63
CA LEU A 63 5.12 -6.70 -0.43
C LEU A 63 4.02 -5.65 -0.43
N LEU A 64 4.33 -4.39 -0.76
CA LEU A 64 3.30 -3.37 -0.87
C LEU A 64 2.30 -3.69 -1.98
N LEU A 65 2.77 -4.18 -3.13
CA LEU A 65 1.90 -4.61 -4.23
C LEU A 65 0.94 -5.73 -3.77
N ALA A 66 1.46 -6.73 -3.05
CA ALA A 66 0.66 -7.82 -2.49
C ALA A 66 -0.40 -7.30 -1.51
N HIS A 67 -0.05 -6.38 -0.61
CA HIS A 67 -1.00 -5.79 0.33
C HIS A 67 -2.09 -4.97 -0.37
N ILE A 68 -1.75 -4.20 -1.41
CA ILE A 68 -2.73 -3.46 -2.20
C ILE A 68 -3.68 -4.42 -2.90
N ALA A 69 -3.16 -5.47 -3.54
CA ALA A 69 -3.98 -6.48 -4.19
C ALA A 69 -4.92 -7.19 -3.19
N GLU A 70 -4.41 -7.61 -2.04
CA GLU A 70 -5.20 -8.24 -0.97
C GLU A 70 -6.33 -7.34 -0.45
N LEU A 71 -6.04 -6.05 -0.24
CA LEU A 71 -7.04 -5.09 0.19
C LEU A 71 -8.14 -4.94 -0.86
N LEU A 72 -7.78 -4.83 -2.14
CA LEU A 72 -8.72 -4.74 -3.25
C LEU A 72 -9.48 -6.05 -3.54
N GLY A 73 -9.04 -7.18 -2.96
CA GLY A 73 -9.57 -8.51 -3.30
C GLY A 73 -9.14 -8.98 -4.68
N GLU A 74 -7.99 -8.52 -5.15
CA GLU A 74 -7.42 -8.81 -6.47
C GLU A 74 -6.19 -9.70 -6.33
N ASN A 75 -5.77 -10.30 -7.44
CA ASN A 75 -4.50 -11.03 -7.50
C ASN A 75 -3.36 -10.07 -7.89
N LYS A 76 -2.27 -10.05 -7.11
CA LYS A 76 -1.11 -9.17 -7.32
C LYS A 76 -0.47 -9.30 -8.72
N ASP A 77 -0.49 -10.50 -9.30
CA ASP A 77 0.19 -10.82 -10.56
C ASP A 77 -0.65 -10.38 -11.78
N SER A 78 -1.98 -10.30 -11.62
CA SER A 78 -2.89 -9.85 -12.68
C SER A 78 -3.39 -8.41 -12.51
N LEU A 79 -3.22 -7.80 -11.32
CA LEU A 79 -3.74 -6.47 -10.99
C LEU A 79 -3.33 -5.41 -12.02
N HIS A 80 -2.05 -5.36 -12.41
CA HIS A 80 -1.59 -4.36 -13.37
C HIS A 80 -2.22 -4.55 -14.76
N LYS A 81 -2.31 -5.80 -15.24
CA LYS A 81 -2.99 -6.12 -16.51
C LYS A 81 -4.46 -5.71 -16.47
N LYS A 82 -5.15 -5.96 -15.36
CA LYS A 82 -6.55 -5.55 -15.15
C LYS A 82 -6.71 -4.03 -15.20
N ILE A 83 -5.78 -3.29 -14.59
CA ILE A 83 -5.79 -1.81 -14.61
C ILE A 83 -5.61 -1.29 -16.03
N LEU A 84 -4.68 -1.86 -16.81
CA LEU A 84 -4.39 -1.43 -18.18
C LEU A 84 -5.54 -1.75 -19.15
N ALA A 85 -6.29 -2.83 -18.90
CA ALA A 85 -7.42 -3.25 -19.74
C ALA A 85 -8.75 -2.60 -19.33
N ALA A 86 -8.80 -1.81 -18.25
CA ALA A 86 -10.02 -1.20 -17.76
C ALA A 86 -10.49 -0.06 -18.66
N ASP A 87 -11.80 0.03 -18.91
CA ASP A 87 -12.38 1.26 -19.46
C ASP A 87 -12.25 2.43 -18.46
N LEU A 88 -12.57 3.64 -18.93
CA LEU A 88 -12.42 4.86 -18.13
C LEU A 88 -13.18 4.79 -16.80
N SER A 89 -14.42 4.30 -16.79
CA SER A 89 -15.25 4.25 -15.60
C SER A 89 -14.69 3.26 -14.57
N HIS A 90 -14.28 2.08 -15.03
CA HIS A 90 -13.64 1.06 -14.19
C HIS A 90 -12.27 1.51 -13.69
N TYR A 91 -11.47 2.18 -14.52
CA TYR A 91 -10.17 2.72 -14.14
C TYR A 91 -10.30 3.78 -13.03
N GLN A 92 -11.25 4.72 -13.19
CA GLN A 92 -11.53 5.73 -12.16
C GLN A 92 -12.04 5.09 -10.86
N PHE A 93 -12.89 4.07 -10.96
CA PHE A 93 -13.35 3.31 -9.80
C PHE A 93 -12.20 2.62 -9.07
N LEU A 94 -11.37 1.86 -9.79
CA LEU A 94 -10.18 1.20 -9.25
C LEU A 94 -9.19 2.20 -8.64
N THR A 95 -9.02 3.38 -9.25
CA THR A 95 -8.16 4.44 -8.73
C THR A 95 -8.63 4.93 -7.35
N ARG A 96 -9.93 5.27 -7.22
CA ARG A 96 -10.49 5.69 -5.92
C ARG A 96 -10.35 4.61 -4.86
N GLN A 97 -10.62 3.36 -5.24
CA GLN A 97 -10.52 2.20 -4.36
C GLN A 97 -9.10 1.98 -3.86
N THR A 98 -8.12 2.06 -4.75
CA THR A 98 -6.71 1.89 -4.42
C THR A 98 -6.23 3.02 -3.51
N ILE A 99 -6.68 4.26 -3.73
CA ILE A 99 -6.35 5.39 -2.85
C ILE A 99 -6.92 5.18 -1.44
N GLU A 100 -8.17 4.72 -1.29
CA GLU A 100 -8.77 4.40 0.01
C GLU A 100 -8.00 3.29 0.75
N ALA A 101 -7.64 2.22 0.03
CA ALA A 101 -6.86 1.10 0.57
C ALA A 101 -5.44 1.55 0.98
N ALA A 102 -4.73 2.24 0.11
CA ALA A 102 -3.39 2.76 0.35
C ALA A 102 -3.38 3.78 1.50
N SER A 103 -4.42 4.60 1.64
CA SER A 103 -4.56 5.55 2.75
C SER A 103 -4.74 4.83 4.09
N SER A 104 -5.40 3.67 4.11
CA SER A 104 -5.51 2.83 5.30
C SER A 104 -4.16 2.22 5.68
N LEU A 105 -3.40 1.70 4.72
CA LEU A 105 -2.01 1.26 4.95
C LEU A 105 -1.13 2.40 5.47
N LYS A 106 -1.22 3.59 4.88
CA LYS A 106 -0.48 4.78 5.33
C LYS A 106 -0.78 5.09 6.80
N ARG A 107 -2.05 5.18 7.20
CA ARG A 107 -2.45 5.49 8.59
C ARG A 107 -1.84 4.52 9.59
N TYR A 108 -1.98 3.20 9.36
CA TYR A 108 -1.42 2.21 10.28
C TYR A 108 0.10 2.11 10.20
N THR A 109 0.69 2.35 9.03
CA THR A 109 2.14 2.47 8.87
C THR A 109 2.67 3.59 9.76
N GLN A 110 2.06 4.77 9.73
CA GLN A 110 2.45 5.91 10.58
C GLN A 110 2.36 5.57 12.06
N ALA A 111 1.28 4.89 12.47
CA ALA A 111 1.00 4.57 13.87
C ALA A 111 1.83 3.42 14.45
N LEU A 112 2.12 2.37 13.66
CA LEU A 112 2.66 1.11 14.20
C LEU A 112 4.13 0.87 13.89
N LEU A 113 4.63 1.35 12.74
CA LEU A 113 6.02 1.14 12.36
C LEU A 113 6.90 2.24 12.98
N PRO A 114 8.17 1.97 13.34
CA PRO A 114 9.08 2.97 13.88
C PRO A 114 9.53 3.97 12.81
N LYS A 115 9.82 5.22 13.18
CA LYS A 115 10.47 6.17 12.27
C LYS A 115 11.95 5.82 12.11
N PRO A 116 12.58 6.16 10.98
CA PRO A 116 14.01 5.89 10.78
C PRO A 116 14.93 6.50 11.85
N LYS A 117 14.52 7.61 12.50
CA LYS A 117 15.27 8.33 13.54
C LYS A 117 15.11 7.76 14.96
N ASP A 118 14.17 6.84 15.20
CA ASP A 118 13.87 6.32 16.55
C ASP A 118 14.92 5.30 17.05
N LYS A 119 15.93 4.95 16.24
CA LYS A 119 17.00 4.00 16.60
C LYS A 119 18.27 4.65 17.21
N GLN A 120 18.27 5.94 17.53
CA GLN A 120 19.46 6.64 18.09
C GLN A 120 19.29 7.21 19.51
N GLY A 121 18.18 6.96 20.20
CA GLY A 121 17.88 7.59 21.50
C GLY A 121 18.02 6.69 22.74
N GLY A 122 18.96 5.74 22.76
CA GLY A 122 19.08 4.78 23.86
C GLY A 122 20.52 4.46 24.21
N GLN A 123 21.29 5.49 24.58
CA GLN A 123 22.51 5.42 25.39
C GLN A 123 22.92 6.85 25.73
N SER A 124 22.55 7.33 26.91
CA SER A 124 23.16 8.45 27.65
C SER A 124 22.75 8.30 29.10
#